data_AF-N1UBJ4-F1
#
_entry.id   AF-N1UBJ4-F1
#
_cell.length_a   1.000
_cell.length_b   1.000
_cell.length_c   1.000
_cell.angle_alpha   90.00
_cell.angle_beta   90.00
_cell.angle_gamma   90.00
#
_symmetry.space_group_name_H-M   'P 1'
#
loop_
_entity.id
_entity.type
_entity.pdbx_description
1 polymer ?
#
loop_
_entity_poly.entity_id
_entity_poly.type
_entity_poly.pdbx_seq_one_letter_code
_entity_poly.pdbx_strand_id
1 'polypeptide(L)'
;MSLLLNLKTIPLVVLAFSLALLFFFDPSNPSLSRDSVVFSFFVWFVSLGISFRKKKFRIHPLFLLACLLLIGLSTVNGINRAPVVYFPQKLNLKLLYVAALCLAIYLFLKNVHPIFLFIHTVAFACSPPLFSSIKSVPLLLFVAASLFYLTPKKIRLRKLYVIVSISFFVLLISSLLSYKSQAALLQLCLLFSGILIFFLLSSYPSLFIKKGLLLILSSNLLLNTVNLFSAVHTIWPFDFLQPSLLLTYAGFPVSSIAVISAFSALVAFYTASQYGRYSWFLIPGGLIAIYLTYFNHSRASLLAFGLAILCIFLFRWSKKKVFFRIFIPAFCLIVLFSVVSVFFFPQEAASQYFDPKTLLIRFSLWNFHFQSVLQNSPIFGIGLDADSLLAHLPGAHSEKIGYDDFYKFLHSFRSYPQAHNLYVETFTSLGILGSLFFLWITLYLSLLSYRMLVSKSKKIFDIGIFISGVLVFVAVHEFFDYNLGEQHFFVPVVLALSLIRTRSSSTMGTFRQNSSFKAVYAVSLVLLGYLSFQLVWEQRLRNLIIASIQDEIEFDNFLIYKEKKFPETVKSFLILSKKSLTIKSGSVPKKI
;
A
#
# COMPACT_ATOMS: atom_id res chain seq x y z
N MET A 1 -16.70 18.28 34.67
CA MET A 1 -17.39 17.34 33.76
C MET A 1 -17.71 17.92 32.36
N SER A 2 -17.92 19.23 32.18
CA SER A 2 -18.25 19.83 30.86
C SER A 2 -17.13 19.81 29.79
N LEU A 3 -15.92 19.35 30.15
CA LEU A 3 -14.78 19.20 29.23
C LEU A 3 -14.73 17.82 28.52
N LEU A 4 -15.47 16.82 29.00
CA LEU A 4 -15.37 15.42 28.54
C LEU A 4 -16.36 15.06 27.42
N LEU A 5 -17.51 15.73 27.36
CA LEU A 5 -18.53 15.56 26.32
C LEU A 5 -18.67 16.85 25.52
N ASN A 6 -17.84 16.98 24.50
CA ASN A 6 -17.97 18.01 23.47
C ASN A 6 -18.47 17.30 22.20
N LEU A 7 -19.23 17.98 21.34
CA LEU A 7 -19.61 17.45 20.01
C LEU A 7 -18.39 16.91 19.22
N LYS A 8 -17.20 17.46 19.47
CA LYS A 8 -15.94 16.99 18.88
C LYS A 8 -15.40 15.66 19.45
N THR A 9 -15.82 15.26 20.65
CA THR A 9 -15.36 14.03 21.31
C THR A 9 -16.36 12.87 21.17
N ILE A 10 -17.62 13.13 20.82
CA ILE A 10 -18.63 12.09 20.57
C ILE A 10 -18.16 11.07 19.50
N PRO A 11 -17.61 11.49 18.33
CA PRO A 11 -17.10 10.53 17.35
C PRO A 11 -15.99 9.63 17.90
N LEU A 12 -15.18 10.13 18.85
CA LEU A 12 -14.11 9.33 19.48
C LEU A 12 -14.67 8.29 20.46
N VAL A 13 -15.77 8.60 21.16
CA VAL A 13 -16.46 7.62 22.02
C VAL A 13 -17.03 6.49 21.17
N VAL A 14 -17.77 6.84 20.11
CA VAL A 14 -18.35 5.86 19.18
C VAL A 14 -17.24 5.02 18.54
N LEU A 15 -16.13 5.65 18.14
CA LEU A 15 -14.99 4.94 17.58
C LEU A 15 -14.35 3.98 18.60
N ALA A 16 -14.06 4.44 19.82
CA ALA A 16 -13.44 3.60 20.84
C ALA A 16 -14.33 2.40 21.18
N PHE A 17 -15.65 2.63 21.29
CA PHE A 17 -16.63 1.56 21.48
C PHE A 17 -16.65 0.59 20.29
N SER A 18 -16.72 1.10 19.05
CA SER A 18 -16.76 0.28 17.84
C SER A 18 -15.48 -0.55 17.66
N LEU A 19 -14.30 0.05 17.88
CA LEU A 19 -13.02 -0.64 17.82
C LEU A 19 -12.90 -1.69 18.94
N ALA A 20 -13.34 -1.36 20.14
CA ALA A 20 -13.35 -2.32 21.26
C ALA A 20 -14.26 -3.51 20.95
N LEU A 21 -15.46 -3.30 20.38
CA LEU A 21 -16.35 -4.39 19.96
C LEU A 21 -15.74 -5.23 18.84
N LEU A 22 -15.24 -4.60 17.78
CA LEU A 22 -14.60 -5.29 16.65
C LEU A 22 -13.46 -6.20 17.11
N PHE A 23 -12.72 -5.74 18.09
CA PHE A 23 -11.59 -6.46 18.62
C PHE A 23 -12.04 -7.52 19.65
N PHE A 24 -12.98 -7.22 20.55
CA PHE A 24 -13.49 -8.16 21.55
C PHE A 24 -14.21 -9.38 20.93
N PHE A 25 -14.84 -9.19 19.76
CA PHE A 25 -15.55 -10.23 19.01
C PHE A 25 -14.76 -10.80 17.84
N ASP A 26 -13.44 -10.59 17.77
CA ASP A 26 -12.61 -11.21 16.73
C ASP A 26 -12.60 -12.75 16.91
N PRO A 27 -13.14 -13.52 15.94
CA PRO A 27 -13.26 -14.97 16.08
C PRO A 27 -11.92 -15.71 15.85
N SER A 28 -10.91 -15.03 15.29
CA SER A 28 -9.67 -15.69 14.87
C SER A 28 -8.75 -16.08 16.02
N ASN A 29 -8.67 -15.26 17.07
CA ASN A 29 -7.93 -15.56 18.29
C ASN A 29 -8.53 -14.81 19.50
N PRO A 30 -9.63 -15.32 20.08
CA PRO A 30 -10.44 -14.56 21.01
C PRO A 30 -9.73 -14.26 22.33
N SER A 31 -8.85 -15.14 22.81
CA SER A 31 -8.06 -14.89 24.03
C SER A 31 -7.07 -13.75 23.83
N LEU A 32 -6.22 -13.83 22.80
CA LEU A 32 -5.23 -12.80 22.49
C LEU A 32 -5.89 -11.43 22.26
N SER A 33 -7.03 -11.43 21.56
CA SER A 33 -7.77 -10.20 21.30
C SER A 33 -8.36 -9.61 22.58
N ARG A 34 -9.04 -10.40 23.41
CA ARG A 34 -9.58 -9.93 24.70
C ARG A 34 -8.48 -9.42 25.63
N ASP A 35 -7.38 -10.15 25.75
CA ASP A 35 -6.23 -9.75 26.57
C ASP A 35 -5.64 -8.43 26.09
N SER A 36 -5.55 -8.25 24.78
CA SER A 36 -5.05 -7.01 24.19
C SER A 36 -6.01 -5.82 24.41
N VAL A 37 -7.34 -6.02 24.47
CA VAL A 37 -8.32 -4.98 24.86
C VAL A 37 -8.03 -4.56 26.29
N VAL A 38 -8.03 -5.54 27.19
CA VAL A 38 -7.87 -5.31 28.63
C VAL A 38 -6.54 -4.62 28.90
N PHE A 39 -5.47 -5.06 28.25
CA PHE A 39 -4.17 -4.43 28.35
C PHE A 39 -4.18 -2.98 27.83
N SER A 40 -4.85 -2.71 26.71
CA SER A 40 -5.00 -1.34 26.19
C SER A 40 -5.77 -0.44 27.16
N PHE A 41 -6.83 -0.94 27.79
CA PHE A 41 -7.57 -0.21 28.83
C PHE A 41 -6.75 0.01 30.09
N PHE A 42 -5.98 -0.99 30.52
CA PHE A 42 -5.07 -0.86 31.66
C PHE A 42 -4.01 0.22 31.42
N VAL A 43 -3.32 0.16 30.28
CA VAL A 43 -2.32 1.17 29.87
C VAL A 43 -2.95 2.56 29.77
N TRP A 44 -4.16 2.65 29.21
CA TRP A 44 -4.92 3.89 29.14
C TRP A 44 -5.24 4.45 30.54
N PHE A 45 -5.72 3.62 31.46
CA PHE A 45 -6.06 4.02 32.83
C PHE A 45 -4.83 4.53 33.60
N VAL A 46 -3.72 3.80 33.52
CA VAL A 46 -2.44 4.21 34.13
C VAL A 46 -1.95 5.54 33.54
N SER A 47 -1.96 5.67 32.22
CA SER A 47 -1.55 6.91 31.52
C SER A 47 -2.43 8.10 31.92
N LEU A 48 -3.73 7.87 32.05
CA LEU A 48 -4.71 8.85 32.51
C LEU A 48 -4.39 9.30 33.95
N GLY A 49 -4.16 8.37 34.87
CA GLY A 49 -3.78 8.69 36.25
C GLY A 49 -2.51 9.54 36.36
N ILE A 50 -1.47 9.20 35.58
CA ILE A 50 -0.22 9.98 35.52
C ILE A 50 -0.49 11.38 34.95
N SER A 51 -1.29 11.49 33.89
CA SER A 51 -1.60 12.77 33.25
C SER A 51 -2.41 13.69 34.16
N PHE A 52 -3.35 13.12 34.92
CA PHE A 52 -4.12 13.83 35.94
C PHE A 52 -3.21 14.41 37.03
N ARG A 53 -2.28 13.61 37.57
CA ARG A 53 -1.29 14.09 38.55
C ARG A 53 -0.41 15.22 37.99
N LYS A 54 0.00 15.11 36.73
CA LYS A 54 0.85 16.11 36.05
C LYS A 54 0.07 17.33 35.53
N LYS A 55 -1.26 17.34 35.61
CA LYS A 55 -2.16 18.38 35.06
C LYS A 55 -1.91 18.70 33.57
N LYS A 56 -1.57 17.68 32.77
CA LYS A 56 -1.27 17.82 31.33
C LYS A 56 -2.41 17.23 30.50
N PHE A 57 -3.13 18.05 29.73
CA PHE A 57 -4.32 17.61 28.97
C PHE A 57 -4.38 18.15 27.52
N ARG A 58 -3.25 18.31 26.82
CA ARG A 58 -3.31 18.70 25.39
C ARG A 58 -3.88 17.59 24.51
N ILE A 59 -3.72 16.34 24.92
CA ILE A 59 -4.28 15.17 24.24
C ILE A 59 -5.45 14.66 25.09
N HIS A 60 -6.63 14.57 24.49
CA HIS A 60 -7.80 14.02 25.15
C HIS A 60 -7.60 12.52 25.44
N PRO A 61 -7.93 12.02 26.64
CA PRO A 61 -7.70 10.62 26.97
C PRO A 61 -8.43 9.63 26.05
N LEU A 62 -9.64 9.95 25.58
CA LEU A 62 -10.33 9.10 24.61
C LEU A 62 -9.60 9.01 23.26
N PHE A 63 -8.88 10.06 22.87
CA PHE A 63 -8.06 10.02 21.66
C PHE A 63 -6.89 9.06 21.82
N LEU A 64 -6.26 9.06 23.01
CA LEU A 64 -5.25 8.05 23.35
C LEU A 64 -5.84 6.64 23.30
N LEU A 65 -7.02 6.41 23.90
CA LEU A 65 -7.66 5.08 23.89
C LEU A 65 -7.90 4.59 22.47
N ALA A 66 -8.47 5.42 21.60
CA ALA A 66 -8.66 5.08 20.19
C ALA A 66 -7.35 4.74 19.47
N CYS A 67 -6.27 5.48 19.76
CA CYS A 67 -4.94 5.19 19.23
C CYS A 67 -4.38 3.84 19.71
N LEU A 68 -4.52 3.53 21.00
CA LEU A 68 -4.05 2.27 21.59
C LEU A 68 -4.83 1.08 21.00
N LEU A 69 -6.16 1.18 20.92
CA LEU A 69 -7.02 0.15 20.35
C LEU A 69 -6.69 -0.10 18.87
N LEU A 70 -6.43 0.96 18.09
CA LEU A 70 -6.05 0.81 16.68
C LEU A 70 -4.69 0.10 16.54
N ILE A 71 -3.69 0.50 17.33
CA ILE A 71 -2.37 -0.16 17.36
C ILE A 71 -2.51 -1.65 17.76
N GLY A 72 -3.35 -1.96 18.75
CA GLY A 72 -3.68 -3.33 19.16
C GLY A 72 -4.34 -4.12 18.03
N LEU A 73 -5.36 -3.55 17.38
CA LEU A 73 -6.07 -4.15 16.23
C LEU A 73 -5.15 -4.48 15.08
N SER A 74 -4.21 -3.60 14.77
CA SER A 74 -3.19 -3.89 13.75
C SER A 74 -2.29 -5.07 14.11
N THR A 75 -1.89 -5.14 15.38
CA THR A 75 -0.93 -6.15 15.84
C THR A 75 -1.56 -7.53 15.88
N VAL A 76 -2.76 -7.66 16.45
CA VAL A 76 -3.46 -8.95 16.55
C VAL A 76 -3.78 -9.49 15.16
N ASN A 77 -4.26 -8.65 14.25
CA ASN A 77 -4.45 -9.03 12.85
C ASN A 77 -3.14 -9.54 12.23
N GLY A 78 -2.03 -8.82 12.47
CA GLY A 78 -0.72 -9.26 12.02
C GLY A 78 -0.29 -10.63 12.58
N ILE A 79 -0.49 -10.85 13.88
CA ILE A 79 -0.16 -12.13 14.55
C ILE A 79 -1.03 -13.28 14.03
N ASN A 80 -2.31 -13.03 13.78
CA ASN A 80 -3.26 -14.05 13.33
C ASN A 80 -3.03 -14.46 11.88
N ARG A 81 -2.56 -13.53 11.03
CA ARG A 81 -2.20 -13.84 9.63
C ARG A 81 -0.78 -14.34 9.45
N ALA A 82 0.10 -14.16 10.44
CA ALA A 82 1.45 -14.73 10.41
C ALA A 82 1.40 -16.27 10.43
N PRO A 83 2.03 -16.96 9.46
CA PRO A 83 2.01 -18.42 9.39
C PRO A 83 2.55 -19.06 10.68
N VAL A 84 1.94 -20.16 11.12
CA VAL A 84 2.25 -20.82 12.40
C VAL A 84 3.70 -21.35 12.46
N VAL A 85 4.27 -21.70 11.30
CA VAL A 85 5.65 -22.22 11.17
C VAL A 85 6.71 -21.20 11.60
N TYR A 86 6.35 -19.93 11.78
CA TYR A 86 7.27 -18.86 12.14
C TYR A 86 7.02 -18.29 13.55
N PHE A 87 7.11 -19.14 14.59
CA PHE A 87 6.98 -18.73 15.99
C PHE A 87 7.86 -17.51 16.39
N PRO A 88 9.14 -17.41 15.94
CA PRO A 88 9.97 -16.23 16.20
C PRO A 88 9.39 -14.93 15.63
N GLN A 89 8.68 -14.97 14.50
CA GLN A 89 8.08 -13.79 13.88
C GLN A 89 6.89 -13.28 14.70
N LYS A 90 6.09 -14.18 15.29
CA LYS A 90 5.01 -13.79 16.21
C LYS A 90 5.55 -13.11 17.47
N LEU A 91 6.73 -13.51 17.96
CA LEU A 91 7.41 -12.82 19.05
C LEU A 91 7.88 -11.42 18.64
N ASN A 92 8.48 -11.28 17.45
CA ASN A 92 8.93 -9.98 16.93
C ASN A 92 7.76 -8.99 16.79
N LEU A 93 6.59 -9.44 16.31
CA LEU A 93 5.38 -8.62 16.25
C LEU A 93 4.89 -8.17 17.63
N LYS A 94 5.01 -9.02 18.67
CA LYS A 94 4.68 -8.63 20.05
C LYS A 94 5.66 -7.59 20.59
N LEU A 95 6.96 -7.74 20.34
CA LEU A 95 7.97 -6.76 20.75
C LEU A 95 7.77 -5.42 20.05
N LEU A 96 7.45 -5.46 18.75
CA LEU A 96 7.12 -4.30 17.95
C LEU A 96 5.88 -3.56 18.51
N TYR A 97 4.85 -4.30 18.94
CA TYR A 97 3.68 -3.73 19.61
C TYR A 97 4.03 -3.03 20.91
N VAL A 98 4.85 -3.64 21.76
CA VAL A 98 5.33 -3.01 23.00
C VAL A 98 6.10 -1.73 22.68
N ALA A 99 7.01 -1.76 21.70
CA ALA A 99 7.75 -0.57 21.27
C ALA A 99 6.83 0.57 20.79
N ALA A 100 5.80 0.24 20.02
CA ALA A 100 4.80 1.21 19.57
C ALA A 100 3.98 1.79 20.71
N LEU A 101 3.51 0.94 21.64
CA LEU A 101 2.81 1.40 22.83
C LEU A 101 3.69 2.33 23.67
N CYS A 102 4.96 1.98 23.89
CA CYS A 102 5.91 2.83 24.60
C CYS A 102 6.05 4.21 23.92
N LEU A 103 6.11 4.25 22.59
CA LEU A 103 6.18 5.50 21.84
C LEU A 103 4.87 6.31 21.96
N ALA A 104 3.70 5.67 21.87
CA ALA A 104 2.39 6.31 22.05
C ALA A 104 2.24 6.90 23.46
N ILE A 105 2.60 6.14 24.50
CA ILE A 105 2.60 6.57 25.90
C ILE A 105 3.58 7.74 26.08
N TYR A 106 4.79 7.64 25.52
CA TYR A 106 5.78 8.71 25.58
C TYR A 106 5.25 10.02 24.98
N LEU A 107 4.66 9.97 23.77
CA LEU A 107 4.08 11.13 23.10
C LEU A 107 2.95 11.74 23.94
N PHE A 108 2.10 10.88 24.52
CA PHE A 108 1.01 11.31 25.40
C PHE A 108 1.51 12.02 26.66
N LEU A 109 2.40 11.37 27.42
CA LEU A 109 2.92 11.90 28.69
C LEU A 109 3.82 13.13 28.50
N LYS A 110 4.50 13.23 27.36
CA LYS A 110 5.25 14.44 26.96
C LYS A 110 4.32 15.59 26.59
N ASN A 111 3.02 15.33 26.39
CA ASN A 111 1.98 16.32 26.12
C ASN A 111 2.27 17.12 24.83
N VAL A 112 2.71 16.41 23.79
CA VAL A 112 2.95 17.00 22.46
C VAL A 112 1.62 17.30 21.75
N HIS A 113 1.67 17.94 20.58
CA HIS A 113 0.47 18.18 19.79
C HIS A 113 -0.18 16.84 19.36
N PRO A 114 -1.52 16.66 19.47
CA PRO A 114 -2.19 15.38 19.24
C PRO A 114 -1.98 14.81 17.82
N ILE A 115 -1.66 15.67 16.84
CA ILE A 115 -1.32 15.24 15.47
C ILE A 115 -0.11 14.30 15.42
N PHE A 116 0.84 14.42 16.35
CA PHE A 116 2.01 13.54 16.39
C PHE A 116 1.62 12.12 16.81
N LEU A 117 0.69 12.00 17.75
CA LEU A 117 0.12 10.71 18.13
C LEU A 117 -0.69 10.12 16.98
N PHE A 118 -1.49 10.93 16.27
CA PHE A 118 -2.21 10.51 15.07
C PHE A 118 -1.27 9.92 13.99
N ILE A 119 -0.20 10.64 13.64
CA ILE A 119 0.78 10.21 12.63
C ILE A 119 1.43 8.90 13.06
N HIS A 120 1.85 8.79 14.32
CA HIS A 120 2.45 7.56 14.83
C HIS A 120 1.47 6.38 14.73
N THR A 121 0.23 6.56 15.20
CA THR A 121 -0.80 5.53 15.16
C THR A 121 -1.07 5.05 13.74
N VAL A 122 -1.27 5.96 12.79
CA VAL A 122 -1.56 5.59 11.40
C VAL A 122 -0.34 4.97 10.72
N ALA A 123 0.86 5.52 10.90
CA ALA A 123 2.08 4.96 10.36
C ALA A 123 2.33 3.54 10.90
N PHE A 124 2.16 3.33 12.21
CA PHE A 124 2.32 2.02 12.84
C PHE A 124 1.20 1.03 12.47
N ALA A 125 -0.05 1.48 12.42
CA ALA A 125 -1.17 0.60 12.06
C ALA A 125 -1.11 0.08 10.61
N CYS A 126 -0.32 0.72 9.76
CA CYS A 126 -0.28 0.41 8.33
C CYS A 126 1.07 -0.16 7.87
N SER A 127 2.21 0.27 8.44
CA SER A 127 3.54 -0.13 7.93
C SER A 127 4.20 -1.32 8.64
N PRO A 128 4.38 -1.37 9.97
CA PRO A 128 5.23 -2.38 10.61
C PRO A 128 4.61 -3.78 10.82
N PRO A 129 3.29 -3.96 11.05
CA PRO A 129 2.67 -5.28 10.96
C PRO A 129 2.31 -5.57 9.50
N LEU A 130 3.33 -5.85 8.70
CA LEU A 130 3.20 -6.16 7.27
C LEU A 130 2.17 -7.28 7.01
N PHE A 131 1.98 -8.20 7.96
CA PHE A 131 1.13 -9.42 7.87
C PHE A 131 -0.35 -9.13 7.62
N SER A 132 -0.79 -7.94 7.99
CA SER A 132 -2.02 -7.31 7.52
C SER A 132 -2.16 -6.03 8.28
N SER A 133 -1.82 -4.95 7.60
CA SER A 133 -2.34 -3.64 7.94
C SER A 133 -3.84 -3.75 8.24
N ILE A 134 -4.30 -2.99 9.22
CA ILE A 134 -5.71 -2.91 9.62
C ILE A 134 -6.63 -2.96 8.39
N LYS A 135 -7.71 -3.76 8.42
CA LYS A 135 -8.73 -3.69 7.36
C LYS A 135 -9.03 -2.21 7.11
N SER A 136 -8.98 -1.74 5.87
CA SER A 136 -9.00 -0.30 5.57
C SER A 136 -10.25 0.43 6.11
N VAL A 137 -11.32 -0.30 6.44
CA VAL A 137 -12.51 0.20 7.14
C VAL A 137 -12.18 0.75 8.54
N PRO A 138 -11.65 -0.01 9.52
CA PRO A 138 -11.25 0.57 10.81
C PRO A 138 -10.24 1.72 10.71
N LEU A 139 -9.34 1.70 9.73
CA LEU A 139 -8.45 2.85 9.45
C LEU A 139 -9.26 4.08 9.04
N LEU A 140 -10.19 3.94 8.10
CA LEU A 140 -11.05 5.03 7.65
C LEU A 140 -11.89 5.59 8.79
N LEU A 141 -12.53 4.74 9.61
CA LEU A 141 -13.31 5.17 10.77
C LEU A 141 -12.45 5.96 11.75
N PHE A 142 -11.23 5.48 12.04
CA PHE A 142 -10.28 6.18 12.89
C PHE A 142 -9.91 7.55 12.33
N VAL A 143 -9.54 7.63 11.04
CA VAL A 143 -9.17 8.88 10.39
C VAL A 143 -10.35 9.86 10.37
N ALA A 144 -11.56 9.39 10.05
CA ALA A 144 -12.77 10.20 10.01
C ALA A 144 -13.11 10.80 11.39
N ALA A 145 -13.12 10.00 12.45
CA ALA A 145 -13.35 10.49 13.80
C ALA A 145 -12.21 11.43 14.27
N SER A 146 -10.97 11.10 13.91
CA SER A 146 -9.79 11.92 14.21
C SER A 146 -9.84 13.28 13.53
N LEU A 147 -10.43 13.40 12.33
CA LEU A 147 -10.61 14.69 11.66
C LEU A 147 -11.41 15.65 12.54
N PHE A 148 -12.56 15.25 13.08
CA PHE A 148 -13.39 16.12 13.93
C PHE A 148 -12.63 16.64 15.15
N TYR A 149 -11.78 15.81 15.73
CA TYR A 149 -10.97 16.14 16.89
C TYR A 149 -9.75 17.03 16.53
N LEU A 150 -9.03 16.68 15.47
CA LEU A 150 -7.74 17.28 15.10
C LEU A 150 -7.89 18.51 14.20
N THR A 151 -9.06 18.78 13.63
CA THR A 151 -9.32 19.94 12.77
C THR A 151 -9.04 21.25 13.53
N PRO A 152 -8.03 22.07 13.14
CA PRO A 152 -7.74 23.34 13.81
C PRO A 152 -8.98 24.24 13.96
N LYS A 153 -9.08 24.97 15.10
CA LYS A 153 -10.22 25.84 15.44
C LYS A 153 -10.53 26.93 14.39
N LYS A 154 -9.51 27.39 13.64
CA LYS A 154 -9.65 28.32 12.50
C LYS A 154 -9.55 27.59 11.15
N ILE A 155 -10.21 26.46 10.99
CA ILE A 155 -10.50 25.93 9.66
C ILE A 155 -11.73 26.69 9.17
N ARG A 156 -11.53 27.55 8.18
CA ARG A 156 -12.65 28.11 7.43
C ARG A 156 -13.40 26.90 6.84
N LEU A 157 -14.63 26.66 7.31
CA LEU A 157 -15.59 25.73 6.72
C LEU A 157 -15.75 26.08 5.23
N ARG A 158 -14.93 25.43 4.39
CA ARG A 158 -14.78 25.66 2.94
C ARG A 158 -14.38 24.36 2.30
N LYS A 159 -14.90 24.07 1.11
CA LYS A 159 -14.56 23.00 0.13
C LYS A 159 -14.23 21.60 0.69
N LEU A 160 -13.33 21.48 1.66
CA LEU A 160 -13.01 20.31 2.48
C LEU A 160 -14.25 19.58 3.03
N TYR A 161 -15.21 20.24 3.67
CA TYR A 161 -16.41 19.55 4.18
C TYR A 161 -17.29 18.97 3.07
N VAL A 162 -17.35 19.67 1.94
CA VAL A 162 -18.06 19.22 0.75
C VAL A 162 -17.33 18.05 0.12
N ILE A 163 -16.00 18.10 0.01
CA ILE A 163 -15.17 16.98 -0.44
C ILE A 163 -15.35 15.79 0.49
N VAL A 164 -15.17 15.95 1.80
CA VAL A 164 -15.35 14.88 2.79
C VAL A 164 -16.75 14.28 2.70
N SER A 165 -17.80 15.09 2.58
CA SER A 165 -19.20 14.61 2.50
C SER A 165 -19.50 13.91 1.18
N ILE A 166 -19.06 14.47 0.04
CA ILE A 166 -19.20 13.85 -1.29
C ILE A 166 -18.46 12.53 -1.32
N SER A 167 -17.24 12.53 -0.82
CA SER A 167 -16.41 11.36 -0.80
C SER A 167 -17.06 10.31 0.16
N PHE A 168 -17.60 10.68 1.33
CA PHE A 168 -18.34 9.75 2.20
C PHE A 168 -19.58 9.18 1.52
N PHE A 169 -20.29 10.01 0.75
CA PHE A 169 -21.46 9.62 -0.02
C PHE A 169 -21.10 8.67 -1.16
N VAL A 170 -19.96 8.90 -1.83
CA VAL A 170 -19.37 7.97 -2.80
C VAL A 170 -19.03 6.63 -2.16
N LEU A 171 -18.47 6.63 -0.94
CA LEU A 171 -18.18 5.39 -0.22
C LEU A 171 -19.45 4.64 0.17
N LEU A 172 -20.48 5.36 0.61
CA LEU A 172 -21.77 4.77 0.94
C LEU A 172 -22.40 4.11 -0.31
N ILE A 173 -22.47 4.84 -1.42
CA ILE A 173 -22.97 4.31 -2.71
C ILE A 173 -22.13 3.14 -3.20
N SER A 174 -20.80 3.28 -3.21
CA SER A 174 -19.90 2.22 -3.65
C SER A 174 -19.98 1.00 -2.73
N SER A 175 -20.13 1.16 -1.42
CA SER A 175 -20.30 0.04 -0.48
C SER A 175 -21.64 -0.69 -0.64
N LEU A 176 -22.72 0.04 -0.94
CA LEU A 176 -24.04 -0.55 -1.21
C LEU A 176 -24.06 -1.31 -2.53
N LEU A 177 -23.32 -0.84 -3.54
CA LEU A 177 -23.29 -1.43 -4.89
C LEU A 177 -22.20 -2.50 -5.06
N SER A 178 -21.05 -2.38 -4.39
CA SER A 178 -19.91 -3.29 -4.42
C SER A 178 -19.98 -4.40 -3.38
N TYR A 179 -21.14 -4.63 -2.75
CA TYR A 179 -21.33 -5.65 -1.70
C TYR A 179 -20.82 -7.06 -2.13
N LYS A 180 -20.67 -7.32 -3.43
CA LYS A 180 -20.15 -8.58 -3.96
C LYS A 180 -18.61 -8.69 -4.05
N SER A 181 -17.84 -7.60 -4.15
CA SER A 181 -16.36 -7.64 -4.11
C SER A 181 -15.81 -6.92 -2.88
N GLN A 182 -15.41 -7.72 -1.88
CA GLN A 182 -14.81 -7.22 -0.64
C GLN A 182 -13.48 -6.48 -0.88
N ALA A 183 -12.70 -6.87 -1.90
CA ALA A 183 -11.39 -6.29 -2.20
C ALA A 183 -11.51 -4.84 -2.70
N ALA A 184 -12.45 -4.57 -3.61
CA ALA A 184 -12.72 -3.23 -4.15
C ALA A 184 -13.15 -2.24 -3.05
N LEU A 185 -14.05 -2.66 -2.15
CA LEU A 185 -14.46 -1.85 -1.01
C LEU A 185 -13.27 -1.50 -0.10
N LEU A 186 -12.39 -2.47 0.16
CA LEU A 186 -11.21 -2.25 0.98
C LEU A 186 -10.22 -1.27 0.32
N GLN A 187 -9.95 -1.39 -0.98
CA GLN A 187 -9.08 -0.45 -1.69
C GLN A 187 -9.67 0.97 -1.70
N LEU A 188 -10.99 1.11 -1.89
CA LEU A 188 -11.66 2.40 -1.85
C LEU A 188 -11.59 3.05 -0.45
N CYS A 189 -11.80 2.28 0.62
CA CYS A 189 -11.62 2.77 1.99
C CYS A 189 -10.17 3.22 2.25
N LEU A 190 -9.18 2.51 1.69
CA LEU A 190 -7.77 2.86 1.83
C LEU A 190 -7.46 4.18 1.11
N LEU A 191 -7.82 4.31 -0.17
CA LEU A 191 -7.63 5.52 -0.95
C LEU A 191 -8.22 6.73 -0.22
N PHE A 192 -9.42 6.55 0.32
CA PHE A 192 -10.11 7.58 1.09
C PHE A 192 -9.36 8.00 2.34
N SER A 193 -8.93 7.03 3.13
CA SER A 193 -8.14 7.28 4.33
C SER A 193 -6.90 8.10 3.98
N GLY A 194 -6.23 7.77 2.87
CA GLY A 194 -5.08 8.52 2.35
C GLY A 194 -5.43 9.96 1.98
N ILE A 195 -6.53 10.18 1.26
CA ILE A 195 -7.01 11.53 0.91
C ILE A 195 -7.27 12.36 2.17
N LEU A 196 -7.96 11.79 3.16
CA LEU A 196 -8.25 12.48 4.43
C LEU A 196 -6.98 12.79 5.22
N ILE A 197 -6.03 11.85 5.31
CA ILE A 197 -4.73 12.03 5.97
C ILE A 197 -3.95 13.16 5.27
N PHE A 198 -3.85 13.11 3.94
CA PHE A 198 -3.15 14.12 3.15
C PHE A 198 -3.71 15.52 3.39
N PHE A 199 -5.04 15.69 3.33
CA PHE A 199 -5.67 16.98 3.53
C PHE A 199 -5.57 17.45 4.98
N LEU A 200 -5.75 16.57 5.96
CA LEU A 200 -5.61 16.91 7.38
C LEU A 200 -4.20 17.45 7.65
N LEU A 201 -3.17 16.71 7.27
CA LEU A 201 -1.78 17.03 7.59
C LEU A 201 -1.25 18.21 6.77
N SER A 202 -1.61 18.31 5.49
CA SER A 202 -1.22 19.46 4.65
C SER A 202 -1.85 20.78 5.12
N SER A 203 -3.00 20.73 5.82
CA SER A 203 -3.67 21.91 6.38
C SER A 203 -2.90 22.58 7.52
N TYR A 204 -1.97 21.87 8.16
CA TYR A 204 -1.18 22.43 9.26
C TYR A 204 -0.10 23.39 8.73
N PRO A 205 -0.16 24.69 9.09
CA PRO A 205 0.76 25.68 8.54
C PRO A 205 2.15 25.62 9.17
N SER A 206 2.26 25.09 10.39
CA SER A 206 3.48 25.20 11.19
C SER A 206 4.58 24.28 10.68
N LEU A 207 5.77 24.85 10.50
CA LEU A 207 6.95 24.10 10.08
C LEU A 207 7.33 23.06 11.14
N PHE A 208 7.13 23.38 12.42
CA PHE A 208 7.41 22.47 13.54
C PHE A 208 6.63 21.14 13.43
N ILE A 209 5.37 21.19 13.00
CA ILE A 209 4.56 19.97 12.83
C ILE A 209 5.07 19.12 11.67
N LYS A 210 5.47 19.74 10.56
CA LYS A 210 6.08 19.02 9.41
C LYS A 210 7.40 18.38 9.77
N LYS A 211 8.18 19.09 10.59
CA LYS A 211 9.46 18.59 11.12
C LYS A 211 9.27 17.35 12.01
N GLY A 212 8.32 17.41 12.94
CA GLY A 212 8.00 16.26 13.80
C GLY A 212 7.34 15.11 13.05
N LEU A 213 6.58 15.38 11.97
CA LEU A 213 6.01 14.36 11.09
C LEU A 213 7.10 13.48 10.48
N LEU A 214 8.11 14.07 9.85
CA LEU A 214 9.23 13.32 9.25
C LEU A 214 9.94 12.44 10.27
N LEU A 215 10.21 12.98 11.47
CA LEU A 215 10.86 12.22 12.53
C LEU A 215 10.01 11.02 12.95
N ILE A 216 8.72 11.21 13.22
CA ILE A 216 7.82 10.12 13.62
C ILE A 216 7.67 9.09 12.49
N LEU A 217 7.51 9.54 11.24
CA LEU A 217 7.46 8.65 10.09
C LEU A 217 8.73 7.81 9.98
N SER A 218 9.90 8.45 10.04
CA SER A 218 11.20 7.75 10.00
C SER A 218 11.35 6.75 11.15
N SER A 219 10.93 7.08 12.38
CA SER A 219 10.98 6.15 13.51
C SER A 219 10.08 4.94 13.30
N ASN A 220 8.87 5.10 12.76
CA ASN A 220 7.97 3.97 12.50
C ASN A 220 8.49 3.09 11.35
N LEU A 221 9.01 3.69 10.30
CA LEU A 221 9.62 2.98 9.18
C LEU A 221 10.87 2.20 9.62
N LEU A 222 11.72 2.78 10.46
CA LEU A 222 12.88 2.08 11.01
C LEU A 222 12.49 0.97 11.99
N LEU A 223 11.41 1.12 12.77
CA LEU A 223 10.86 0.01 13.56
C LEU A 223 10.45 -1.16 12.67
N ASN A 224 9.88 -0.88 11.49
CA ASN A 224 9.58 -1.92 10.49
C ASN A 224 10.86 -2.56 9.95
N THR A 225 11.88 -1.76 9.61
CA THR A 225 13.19 -2.24 9.16
C THR A 225 13.81 -3.19 10.18
N VAL A 226 13.78 -2.84 11.47
CA VAL A 226 14.30 -3.69 12.55
C VAL A 226 13.50 -4.99 12.65
N ASN A 227 12.17 -4.93 12.54
CA ASN A 227 11.32 -6.12 12.54
C ASN A 227 11.66 -7.07 11.38
N LEU A 228 11.73 -6.53 10.16
CA LEU A 228 12.11 -7.28 8.96
C LEU A 228 13.50 -7.89 9.08
N PHE A 229 14.48 -7.12 9.56
CA PHE A 229 15.85 -7.59 9.75
C PHE A 229 15.96 -8.68 10.83
N SER A 230 15.25 -8.50 11.95
CA SER A 230 15.20 -9.50 13.02
C SER A 230 14.61 -10.83 12.55
N ALA A 231 13.67 -10.76 11.61
CA ALA A 231 13.14 -11.93 10.99
C ALA A 231 14.24 -12.58 10.12
N VAL A 232 14.97 -11.84 9.29
CA VAL A 232 16.03 -12.41 8.42
C VAL A 232 17.07 -13.19 9.23
N HIS A 233 17.42 -12.71 10.42
CA HIS A 233 18.36 -13.38 11.34
C HIS A 233 17.92 -14.79 11.77
N THR A 234 16.63 -15.13 11.68
CA THR A 234 16.11 -16.46 12.02
C THR A 234 16.43 -17.52 10.96
N ILE A 235 16.96 -17.12 9.79
CA ILE A 235 17.40 -17.99 8.70
C ILE A 235 18.92 -18.22 8.74
N TRP A 236 19.59 -17.77 9.81
CA TRP A 236 21.02 -18.01 10.00
C TRP A 236 21.34 -19.52 10.07
N PRO A 237 22.43 -20.00 9.44
CA PRO A 237 23.45 -19.24 8.71
C PRO A 237 23.07 -18.95 7.25
N PHE A 238 23.33 -17.71 6.80
CA PHE A 238 23.28 -17.32 5.39
C PHE A 238 24.51 -16.46 5.05
N ASP A 239 24.94 -16.48 3.80
CA ASP A 239 26.04 -15.62 3.34
C ASP A 239 25.56 -14.16 3.25
N PHE A 240 26.22 -13.27 3.99
CA PHE A 240 25.89 -11.85 4.03
C PHE A 240 26.09 -11.14 2.69
N LEU A 241 27.05 -11.60 1.87
CA LEU A 241 27.39 -11.03 0.57
C LEU A 241 26.56 -11.65 -0.56
N GLN A 242 26.19 -12.93 -0.39
CA GLN A 242 25.37 -13.71 -1.33
C GLN A 242 24.12 -14.27 -0.64
N PRO A 243 23.12 -13.43 -0.33
CA PRO A 243 21.94 -13.88 0.38
C PRO A 243 21.16 -14.93 -0.43
N SER A 244 20.68 -15.98 0.23
CA SER A 244 19.90 -17.02 -0.41
C SER A 244 18.60 -16.44 -0.96
N LEU A 245 18.27 -16.78 -2.20
CA LEU A 245 17.09 -16.27 -2.85
C LEU A 245 15.83 -16.93 -2.29
N LEU A 246 15.06 -16.17 -1.51
CA LEU A 246 13.79 -16.58 -0.95
C LEU A 246 12.66 -15.90 -1.73
N LEU A 247 11.79 -16.67 -2.39
CA LEU A 247 10.63 -16.17 -3.14
C LEU A 247 9.56 -15.52 -2.27
N THR A 248 9.50 -15.93 -1.00
CA THR A 248 8.61 -15.36 0.01
C THR A 248 9.33 -15.34 1.33
N TYR A 249 9.37 -14.19 1.97
CA TYR A 249 9.99 -14.02 3.27
C TYR A 249 8.89 -13.74 4.30
N ALA A 250 8.73 -14.61 5.30
CA ALA A 250 7.67 -14.48 6.31
C ALA A 250 6.23 -14.42 5.72
N GLY A 251 6.01 -15.03 4.54
CA GLY A 251 4.74 -14.94 3.81
C GLY A 251 4.54 -13.63 3.04
N PHE A 252 5.55 -12.74 2.97
CA PHE A 252 5.50 -11.54 2.14
C PHE A 252 6.09 -11.77 0.75
N PRO A 253 5.50 -11.10 -0.26
CA PRO A 253 6.19 -10.85 -1.51
C PRO A 253 7.48 -10.08 -1.23
N VAL A 254 8.55 -10.57 -1.84
CA VAL A 254 9.89 -9.99 -1.80
C VAL A 254 9.88 -8.52 -2.26
N SER A 255 8.99 -8.19 -3.21
CA SER A 255 8.76 -6.85 -3.72
C SER A 255 8.23 -5.88 -2.64
N SER A 256 7.23 -6.30 -1.87
CA SER A 256 6.61 -5.52 -0.78
C SER A 256 7.63 -5.17 0.33
N ILE A 257 8.50 -6.14 0.69
CA ILE A 257 9.58 -5.90 1.67
C ILE A 257 10.61 -4.91 1.10
N ALA A 258 11.01 -5.11 -0.15
CA ALA A 258 12.04 -4.29 -0.75
C ALA A 258 11.57 -2.85 -0.97
N VAL A 259 10.33 -2.62 -1.42
CA VAL A 259 9.81 -1.28 -1.65
C VAL A 259 9.71 -0.48 -0.36
N ILE A 260 9.19 -1.09 0.72
CA ILE A 260 9.06 -0.39 2.00
C ILE A 260 10.43 -0.13 2.62
N SER A 261 11.39 -1.04 2.43
CA SER A 261 12.76 -0.87 2.92
C SER A 261 13.50 0.25 2.15
N ALA A 262 13.38 0.27 0.82
CA ALA A 262 13.94 1.32 -0.03
C ALA A 262 13.33 2.70 0.27
N PHE A 263 12.01 2.74 0.47
CA PHE A 263 11.31 3.96 0.88
C PHE A 263 11.73 4.41 2.29
N SER A 264 11.89 3.47 3.22
CA SER A 264 12.40 3.73 4.58
C SER A 264 13.78 4.36 4.55
N ALA A 265 14.69 3.84 3.73
CA ALA A 265 16.01 4.42 3.51
C ALA A 265 15.92 5.85 2.97
N LEU A 266 15.08 6.10 1.95
CA LEU A 266 14.90 7.43 1.35
C LEU A 266 14.45 8.46 2.38
N VAL A 267 13.43 8.10 3.18
CA VAL A 267 12.89 8.96 4.24
C VAL A 267 13.92 9.16 5.36
N ALA A 268 14.63 8.11 5.78
CA ALA A 268 15.62 8.15 6.85
C ALA A 268 16.82 9.05 6.49
N PHE A 269 17.42 8.88 5.31
CA PHE A 269 18.55 9.71 4.88
C PHE A 269 18.16 11.17 4.67
N TYR A 270 16.99 11.43 4.08
CA TYR A 270 16.50 12.81 3.98
C TYR A 270 16.30 13.42 5.37
N THR A 271 15.67 12.68 6.29
CA THR A 271 15.46 13.13 7.67
C THR A 271 16.80 13.37 8.39
N ALA A 272 17.78 12.48 8.27
CA ALA A 272 19.11 12.67 8.84
C ALA A 272 19.78 13.95 8.30
N SER A 273 19.66 14.23 7.00
CA SER A 273 20.20 15.44 6.39
C SER A 273 19.57 16.74 6.93
N GLN A 274 18.32 16.66 7.41
CA GLN A 274 17.61 17.80 8.01
C GLN A 274 17.82 17.91 9.53
N TYR A 275 18.19 16.80 10.20
CA TYR A 275 18.33 16.72 11.66
C TYR A 275 19.60 15.99 12.10
N GLY A 276 20.73 16.69 12.07
CA GLY A 276 22.02 16.16 12.52
C GLY A 276 22.01 15.47 13.89
N ARG A 277 21.22 15.98 14.84
CA ARG A 277 21.09 15.39 16.19
C ARG A 277 20.53 13.96 16.19
N TYR A 278 19.69 13.60 15.22
CA TYR A 278 19.06 12.28 15.12
C TYR A 278 19.77 11.37 14.11
N SER A 279 20.79 11.87 13.40
CA SER A 279 21.54 11.11 12.39
C SER A 279 22.18 9.84 12.93
N TRP A 280 22.54 9.80 14.23
CA TRP A 280 23.21 8.65 14.84
C TRP A 280 22.40 7.34 14.76
N PHE A 281 21.06 7.39 14.75
CA PHE A 281 20.23 6.20 14.53
C PHE A 281 19.60 6.18 13.13
N LEU A 282 19.36 7.35 12.53
CA LEU A 282 18.74 7.44 11.20
C LEU A 282 19.66 6.93 10.09
N ILE A 283 20.97 7.21 10.15
CA ILE A 283 21.93 6.75 9.13
C ILE A 283 22.12 5.23 9.21
N PRO A 284 22.46 4.64 10.37
CA PRO A 284 22.58 3.18 10.46
C PRO A 284 21.27 2.46 10.12
N GLY A 285 20.12 2.97 10.59
CA GLY A 285 18.82 2.40 10.25
C GLY A 285 18.53 2.46 8.74
N GLY A 286 18.88 3.57 8.08
CA GLY A 286 18.76 3.72 6.63
C GLY A 286 19.67 2.74 5.86
N LEU A 287 20.88 2.48 6.35
CA LEU A 287 21.81 1.50 5.77
C LEU A 287 21.26 0.07 5.89
N ILE A 288 20.70 -0.30 7.04
CA ILE A 288 20.03 -1.59 7.23
C ILE A 288 18.84 -1.72 6.26
N ALA A 289 18.08 -0.64 6.04
CA ALA A 289 16.96 -0.65 5.10
C ALA A 289 17.42 -0.80 3.62
N ILE A 290 18.53 -0.16 3.21
CA ILE A 290 19.14 -0.45 1.91
C ILE A 290 19.56 -1.91 1.84
N TYR A 291 20.22 -2.43 2.87
CA TYR A 291 20.69 -3.81 2.90
C TYR A 291 19.52 -4.80 2.74
N LEU A 292 18.40 -4.58 3.43
CA LEU A 292 17.19 -5.39 3.24
C LEU A 292 16.64 -5.29 1.81
N THR A 293 16.71 -4.12 1.18
CA THR A 293 16.29 -3.98 -0.23
C THR A 293 17.18 -4.81 -1.15
N TYR A 294 18.49 -4.78 -0.94
CA TYR A 294 19.47 -5.58 -1.66
C TYR A 294 19.28 -7.08 -1.41
N PHE A 295 19.09 -7.49 -0.16
CA PHE A 295 18.83 -8.87 0.27
C PHE A 295 17.63 -9.49 -0.46
N ASN A 296 16.60 -8.67 -0.72
CA ASN A 296 15.41 -9.08 -1.44
C ASN A 296 15.56 -9.00 -2.97
N HIS A 297 16.70 -8.61 -3.52
CA HIS A 297 16.96 -8.58 -4.97
C HIS A 297 15.89 -7.87 -5.84
N SER A 298 15.11 -6.94 -5.27
CA SER A 298 14.06 -6.22 -6.01
C SER A 298 14.67 -5.10 -6.84
N ARG A 299 14.77 -5.32 -8.16
CA ARG A 299 15.35 -4.38 -9.11
C ARG A 299 14.53 -3.10 -9.23
N ALA A 300 13.19 -3.22 -9.23
CA ALA A 300 12.27 -2.09 -9.28
C ALA A 300 12.51 -1.13 -8.10
N SER A 301 12.62 -1.66 -6.89
CA SER A 301 12.86 -0.89 -5.67
C SER A 301 14.24 -0.23 -5.65
N LEU A 302 15.29 -0.94 -6.08
CA LEU A 302 16.64 -0.39 -6.16
C LEU A 302 16.77 0.71 -7.24
N LEU A 303 16.17 0.51 -8.41
CA LEU A 303 16.15 1.49 -9.49
C LEU A 303 15.37 2.75 -9.06
N ALA A 304 14.18 2.57 -8.47
CA ALA A 304 13.38 3.67 -7.94
C ALA A 304 14.14 4.48 -6.87
N PHE A 305 14.84 3.79 -5.96
CA PHE A 305 15.68 4.42 -4.96
C PHE A 305 16.84 5.21 -5.57
N GLY A 306 17.57 4.61 -6.52
CA GLY A 306 18.70 5.25 -7.20
C GLY A 306 18.27 6.52 -7.97
N LEU A 307 17.18 6.44 -8.74
CA LEU A 307 16.63 7.59 -9.47
C LEU A 307 16.09 8.67 -8.52
N ALA A 308 15.48 8.29 -7.40
CA ALA A 308 15.02 9.24 -6.39
C ALA A 308 16.18 9.99 -5.71
N ILE A 309 17.26 9.29 -5.33
CA ILE A 309 18.47 9.92 -4.79
C ILE A 309 19.10 10.85 -5.81
N LEU A 310 19.22 10.40 -7.05
CA LEU A 310 19.78 11.22 -8.11
C LEU A 310 18.97 12.49 -8.30
N CYS A 311 17.64 12.37 -8.39
CA CYS A 311 16.73 13.51 -8.46
C CYS A 311 16.97 14.49 -7.29
N ILE A 312 17.09 13.98 -6.06
CA ILE A 312 17.37 14.81 -4.87
C ILE A 312 18.74 15.50 -4.99
N PHE A 313 19.78 14.79 -5.41
CA PHE A 313 21.13 15.31 -5.56
C PHE A 313 21.20 16.39 -6.64
N LEU A 314 20.60 16.13 -7.80
CA LEU A 314 20.52 17.06 -8.93
C LEU A 314 19.90 18.39 -8.53
N PHE A 315 18.74 18.37 -7.88
CA PHE A 315 18.09 19.62 -7.46
C PHE A 315 18.84 20.35 -6.32
N ARG A 316 19.58 19.63 -5.46
CA ARG A 316 20.45 20.26 -4.45
C ARG A 316 21.65 20.95 -5.08
N TRP A 317 22.23 20.34 -6.11
CA TRP A 317 23.40 20.87 -6.81
C TRP A 317 23.05 22.03 -7.75
N SER A 318 21.93 21.94 -8.48
CA SER A 318 21.54 22.94 -9.48
C SER A 318 20.72 24.10 -8.89
N LYS A 319 21.34 24.98 -8.10
CA LYS A 319 20.72 26.28 -7.76
C LYS A 319 20.58 27.23 -8.96
N LYS A 320 21.25 26.93 -10.09
CA LYS A 320 21.14 27.64 -11.38
C LYS A 320 20.64 26.68 -12.47
N LYS A 321 19.94 27.22 -13.48
CA LYS A 321 19.29 26.55 -14.64
C LYS A 321 20.24 25.67 -15.49
N VAL A 322 20.79 24.62 -14.89
CA VAL A 322 21.74 23.66 -15.48
C VAL A 322 21.14 22.25 -15.45
N PHE A 323 19.82 22.14 -15.29
CA PHE A 323 19.06 20.89 -15.15
C PHE A 323 19.49 19.83 -16.18
N PHE A 324 19.55 20.19 -17.46
CA PHE A 324 19.92 19.27 -18.54
C PHE A 324 21.41 18.88 -18.57
N ARG A 325 22.32 19.76 -18.11
CA ARG A 325 23.77 19.51 -18.18
C ARG A 325 24.26 18.55 -17.09
N ILE A 326 23.50 18.39 -16.01
CA ILE A 326 23.77 17.43 -14.92
C ILE A 326 22.92 16.16 -15.08
N PHE A 327 21.70 16.28 -15.61
CA PHE A 327 20.80 15.14 -15.89
C PHE A 327 21.47 14.08 -16.77
N ILE A 328 22.18 14.49 -17.83
CA ILE A 328 22.84 13.56 -18.76
C ILE A 328 23.99 12.78 -18.06
N PRO A 329 24.99 13.41 -17.41
CA PRO A 329 26.03 12.66 -16.68
C PRO A 329 25.47 11.79 -15.54
N ALA A 330 24.43 12.27 -14.87
CA ALA A 330 23.80 11.58 -13.75
C ALA A 330 22.99 10.36 -14.20
N PHE A 331 22.27 10.47 -15.32
CA PHE A 331 21.64 9.34 -16.00
C PHE A 331 22.70 8.34 -16.48
N CYS A 332 23.79 8.81 -17.10
CA CYS A 332 24.90 7.95 -17.49
C CYS A 332 25.53 7.24 -16.27
N LEU A 333 25.67 7.91 -15.13
CA LEU A 333 26.16 7.31 -13.87
C LEU A 333 25.19 6.27 -13.31
N ILE A 334 23.87 6.48 -13.40
CA ILE A 334 22.88 5.47 -13.01
C ILE A 334 22.93 4.26 -13.93
N VAL A 335 23.04 4.47 -15.24
CA VAL A 335 23.20 3.38 -16.20
C VAL A 335 24.49 2.62 -15.90
N LEU A 336 25.59 3.34 -15.64
CA LEU A 336 26.87 2.75 -15.26
C LEU A 336 26.78 1.97 -13.94
N PHE A 337 26.12 2.52 -12.92
CA PHE A 337 25.94 1.86 -11.62
C PHE A 337 25.00 0.64 -11.72
N SER A 338 23.97 0.72 -12.57
CA SER A 338 23.09 -0.40 -12.88
C SER A 338 23.87 -1.51 -13.59
N VAL A 339 24.74 -1.17 -14.54
CA VAL A 339 25.65 -2.12 -15.22
C VAL A 339 26.66 -2.71 -14.23
N VAL A 340 27.28 -1.90 -13.37
CA VAL A 340 28.20 -2.38 -12.32
C VAL A 340 27.48 -3.29 -11.32
N SER A 341 26.22 -3.01 -10.97
CA SER A 341 25.45 -3.88 -10.10
C SER A 341 25.22 -5.27 -10.69
N VAL A 342 25.15 -5.40 -12.04
CA VAL A 342 25.10 -6.70 -12.73
C VAL A 342 26.36 -7.53 -12.48
N PHE A 343 27.52 -6.89 -12.35
CA PHE A 343 28.79 -7.59 -12.07
C PHE A 343 28.95 -8.08 -10.63
N PHE A 344 28.09 -7.64 -9.70
CA PHE A 344 28.05 -8.17 -8.33
C PHE A 344 27.08 -9.34 -8.16
N PHE A 345 26.33 -9.73 -9.20
CA PHE A 345 25.51 -10.94 -9.18
C PHE A 345 26.34 -12.18 -9.59
N PRO A 346 26.13 -13.34 -8.95
CA PRO A 346 26.67 -14.60 -9.45
C PRO A 346 26.23 -14.83 -10.89
N GLN A 347 27.16 -15.18 -11.79
CA GLN A 347 26.90 -15.32 -13.24
C GLN A 347 25.74 -16.27 -13.56
N GLU A 348 25.60 -17.35 -12.78
CA GLU A 348 24.51 -18.34 -12.93
C GLU A 348 23.14 -17.74 -12.61
N ALA A 349 23.02 -16.92 -11.55
CA ALA A 349 21.79 -16.22 -11.20
C ALA A 349 21.48 -15.10 -12.19
N ALA A 350 22.47 -14.31 -12.60
CA ALA A 350 22.30 -13.21 -13.55
C ALA A 350 21.66 -13.67 -14.87
N SER A 351 22.03 -14.85 -15.37
CA SER A 351 21.47 -15.40 -16.62
C SER A 351 19.97 -15.71 -16.57
N GLN A 352 19.47 -16.26 -15.45
CA GLN A 352 18.03 -16.54 -15.26
C GLN A 352 17.22 -15.27 -15.03
N TYR A 353 17.86 -14.26 -14.43
CA TYR A 353 17.22 -13.02 -14.00
C TYR A 353 17.19 -11.94 -15.09
N PHE A 354 18.21 -11.86 -15.93
CA PHE A 354 18.24 -10.97 -17.09
C PHE A 354 17.75 -11.63 -18.38
N ASP A 355 17.04 -12.77 -18.28
CA ASP A 355 16.41 -13.38 -19.44
C ASP A 355 15.37 -12.40 -20.02
N PRO A 356 15.61 -11.86 -21.23
CA PRO A 356 14.69 -10.92 -21.88
C PRO A 356 13.30 -11.50 -22.04
N LYS A 357 13.14 -12.84 -22.00
CA LYS A 357 11.84 -13.51 -22.04
C LYS A 357 10.91 -13.07 -20.90
N THR A 358 11.43 -12.78 -19.72
CA THR A 358 10.59 -12.36 -18.57
C THR A 358 9.95 -10.99 -18.81
N LEU A 359 10.67 -10.04 -19.42
CA LEU A 359 10.13 -8.74 -19.83
C LEU A 359 9.16 -8.88 -21.00
N LEU A 360 9.46 -9.75 -21.96
CA LEU A 360 8.56 -10.04 -23.08
C LEU A 360 7.21 -10.61 -22.60
N ILE A 361 7.22 -11.53 -21.63
CA ILE A 361 5.98 -12.05 -21.01
C ILE A 361 5.19 -10.92 -20.34
N ARG A 362 5.85 -10.00 -19.62
CA ARG A 362 5.16 -8.85 -19.02
C ARG A 362 4.54 -7.94 -20.08
N PHE A 363 5.24 -7.63 -21.17
CA PHE A 363 4.68 -6.84 -22.27
C PHE A 363 3.53 -7.56 -22.98
N SER A 364 3.62 -8.88 -23.13
CA SER A 364 2.57 -9.75 -23.66
C SER A 364 1.29 -9.65 -22.80
N LEU A 365 1.44 -9.77 -21.48
CA LEU A 365 0.34 -9.57 -20.53
C LEU A 365 -0.22 -8.15 -20.60
N TRP A 366 0.62 -7.10 -20.63
CA TRP A 366 0.14 -5.72 -20.74
C TRP A 366 -0.69 -5.50 -22.01
N ASN A 367 -0.23 -6.05 -23.14
CA ASN A 367 -0.96 -5.97 -24.40
C ASN A 367 -2.33 -6.66 -24.30
N PHE A 368 -2.39 -7.83 -23.65
CA PHE A 368 -3.65 -8.54 -23.38
C PHE A 368 -4.63 -7.68 -22.56
N HIS A 369 -4.15 -7.01 -21.52
CA HIS A 369 -4.95 -6.07 -20.73
C HIS A 369 -5.47 -4.90 -21.59
N PHE A 370 -4.60 -4.24 -22.35
CA PHE A 370 -4.99 -3.13 -23.23
C PHE A 370 -6.04 -3.53 -24.27
N GLN A 371 -5.81 -4.64 -24.97
CA GLN A 371 -6.74 -5.14 -25.99
C GLN A 371 -8.11 -5.48 -25.40
N SER A 372 -8.12 -6.13 -24.22
CA SER A 372 -9.35 -6.52 -23.54
C SER A 372 -10.21 -5.33 -23.12
N VAL A 373 -9.58 -4.23 -22.66
CA VAL A 373 -10.28 -2.98 -22.35
C VAL A 373 -10.78 -2.30 -23.61
N LEU A 374 -9.94 -2.16 -24.63
CA LEU A 374 -10.27 -1.43 -25.85
C LEU A 374 -11.46 -2.06 -26.60
N GLN A 375 -11.59 -3.38 -26.55
CA GLN A 375 -12.68 -4.10 -27.20
C GLN A 375 -13.99 -4.09 -26.38
N ASN A 376 -13.91 -4.14 -25.06
CA ASN A 376 -15.10 -4.34 -24.21
C ASN A 376 -15.61 -3.05 -23.57
N SER A 377 -14.73 -2.18 -23.06
CA SER A 377 -15.09 -0.95 -22.35
C SER A 377 -13.94 0.07 -22.37
N PRO A 378 -13.65 0.69 -23.52
CA PRO A 378 -12.50 1.58 -23.68
C PRO A 378 -12.58 2.83 -22.79
N ILE A 379 -13.77 3.39 -22.62
CA ILE A 379 -13.98 4.68 -21.93
C ILE A 379 -13.90 4.51 -20.40
N PHE A 380 -14.54 3.46 -19.87
CA PHE A 380 -14.79 3.29 -18.44
C PHE A 380 -13.99 2.15 -17.80
N GLY A 381 -13.30 1.33 -18.60
CA GLY A 381 -12.58 0.17 -18.12
C GLY A 381 -13.52 -0.98 -17.77
N ILE A 382 -12.93 -2.08 -17.31
CA ILE A 382 -13.65 -3.33 -17.04
C ILE A 382 -14.37 -3.29 -15.68
N GLY A 383 -13.88 -2.50 -14.72
CA GLY A 383 -14.40 -2.43 -13.36
C GLY A 383 -13.27 -2.47 -12.32
N LEU A 384 -13.60 -2.31 -11.04
CA LEU A 384 -12.61 -2.56 -10.00
C LEU A 384 -12.39 -4.09 -9.91
N ASP A 385 -11.18 -4.53 -9.55
CA ASP A 385 -10.84 -5.97 -9.51
C ASP A 385 -10.91 -6.66 -10.89
N ALA A 386 -10.42 -5.95 -11.92
CA ALA A 386 -10.52 -6.33 -13.31
C ALA A 386 -9.81 -7.65 -13.67
N ASP A 387 -8.75 -8.03 -12.95
CA ASP A 387 -8.00 -9.27 -13.18
C ASP A 387 -8.90 -10.51 -13.11
N SER A 388 -9.82 -10.52 -12.14
CA SER A 388 -10.81 -11.60 -11.99
C SER A 388 -11.81 -11.67 -13.14
N LEU A 389 -12.08 -10.54 -13.79
CA LEU A 389 -13.04 -10.43 -14.89
C LEU A 389 -12.39 -10.68 -16.24
N LEU A 390 -11.12 -10.32 -16.40
CA LEU A 390 -10.36 -10.47 -17.63
C LEU A 390 -10.33 -11.91 -18.14
N ALA A 391 -10.22 -12.88 -17.24
CA ALA A 391 -10.23 -14.30 -17.57
C ALA A 391 -11.55 -14.80 -18.18
N HIS A 392 -12.63 -14.04 -18.00
CA HIS A 392 -13.99 -14.46 -18.35
C HIS A 392 -14.68 -13.52 -19.36
N LEU A 393 -13.99 -12.51 -19.87
CA LEU A 393 -14.57 -11.57 -20.82
C LEU A 393 -14.93 -12.24 -22.16
N PRO A 394 -16.09 -11.91 -22.76
CA PRO A 394 -16.39 -12.32 -24.13
C PRO A 394 -15.29 -11.78 -25.06
N GLY A 395 -14.66 -12.69 -25.81
CA GLY A 395 -13.53 -12.38 -26.67
C GLY A 395 -12.15 -12.64 -26.07
N ALA A 396 -12.02 -13.24 -24.89
CA ALA A 396 -10.74 -13.83 -24.46
C ALA A 396 -10.49 -15.16 -25.21
N HIS A 397 -10.03 -15.07 -26.47
CA HIS A 397 -9.80 -16.23 -27.34
C HIS A 397 -8.31 -16.44 -27.65
N SER A 398 -7.96 -17.65 -28.08
CA SER A 398 -6.58 -18.06 -28.40
C SER A 398 -5.86 -17.20 -29.43
N GLU A 399 -6.60 -16.52 -30.33
CA GLU A 399 -6.00 -15.64 -31.34
C GLU A 399 -5.50 -14.29 -30.78
N LYS A 400 -5.79 -13.96 -29.50
CA LYS A 400 -5.28 -12.73 -28.87
C LYS A 400 -3.80 -12.85 -28.51
N ILE A 401 -3.06 -11.78 -28.79
CA ILE A 401 -1.65 -11.67 -28.41
C ILE A 401 -1.55 -11.66 -26.88
N GLY A 402 -0.83 -12.65 -26.34
CA GLY A 402 -0.63 -12.84 -24.90
C GLY A 402 -1.67 -13.69 -24.20
N TYR A 403 -2.66 -14.24 -24.92
CA TYR A 403 -3.60 -15.21 -24.36
C TYR A 403 -2.89 -16.46 -23.85
N ASP A 404 -1.95 -17.02 -24.61
CA ASP A 404 -1.23 -18.24 -24.22
C ASP A 404 -0.40 -18.04 -22.94
N ASP A 405 0.21 -16.86 -22.77
CA ASP A 405 0.99 -16.52 -21.58
C ASP A 405 0.06 -16.31 -20.38
N PHE A 406 -1.06 -15.61 -20.58
CA PHE A 406 -2.11 -15.42 -19.57
C PHE A 406 -2.69 -16.76 -19.11
N TYR A 407 -3.03 -17.64 -20.06
CA TYR A 407 -3.58 -18.97 -19.82
C TYR A 407 -2.58 -19.86 -19.07
N LYS A 408 -1.33 -19.90 -19.52
CA LYS A 408 -0.27 -20.67 -18.83
C LYS A 408 -0.03 -20.15 -17.43
N PHE A 409 -0.05 -18.84 -17.21
CA PHE A 409 0.10 -18.25 -15.88
C PHE A 409 -1.06 -18.68 -14.96
N LEU A 410 -2.30 -18.50 -15.42
CA LEU A 410 -3.50 -18.87 -14.67
C LEU A 410 -3.48 -20.35 -14.28
N HIS A 411 -3.13 -21.25 -15.21
CA HIS A 411 -3.08 -22.69 -14.93
C HIS A 411 -1.88 -23.14 -14.08
N SER A 412 -0.76 -22.42 -14.15
CA SER A 412 0.46 -22.76 -13.39
C SER A 412 0.39 -22.24 -11.95
N PHE A 413 -0.05 -21.00 -11.76
CA PHE A 413 -0.07 -20.34 -10.44
C PHE A 413 -1.45 -20.37 -9.77
N ARG A 414 -2.51 -20.74 -10.49
CA ARG A 414 -3.90 -20.73 -10.02
C ARG A 414 -4.32 -19.36 -9.47
N SER A 415 -3.75 -18.30 -10.06
CA SER A 415 -4.02 -16.91 -9.74
C SER A 415 -4.21 -16.11 -11.02
N TYR A 416 -5.07 -15.10 -10.95
CA TYR A 416 -5.25 -14.18 -12.08
C TYR A 416 -3.94 -13.40 -12.31
N PRO A 417 -3.37 -13.43 -13.52
CA PRO A 417 -2.16 -12.67 -13.82
C PRO A 417 -2.49 -11.17 -13.74
N GLN A 418 -1.82 -10.50 -12.81
CA GLN A 418 -1.92 -9.06 -12.66
C GLN A 418 -1.00 -8.37 -13.67
N ALA A 419 -1.28 -7.11 -14.02
CA ALA A 419 -0.37 -6.40 -14.92
C ALA A 419 0.97 -6.06 -14.24
N HIS A 420 1.05 -6.07 -12.91
CA HIS A 420 2.26 -5.67 -12.14
C HIS A 420 2.79 -4.28 -12.56
N ASN A 421 1.88 -3.41 -13.00
CA ASN A 421 2.16 -2.05 -13.45
C ASN A 421 0.93 -1.19 -13.17
N LEU A 422 1.07 -0.22 -12.28
CA LEU A 422 -0.04 0.63 -11.83
C LEU A 422 -0.76 1.35 -12.98
N TYR A 423 -0.02 1.76 -14.02
CA TYR A 423 -0.58 2.49 -15.15
C TYR A 423 -1.46 1.60 -16.02
N VAL A 424 -1.01 0.37 -16.28
CA VAL A 424 -1.79 -0.65 -16.99
C VAL A 424 -2.97 -1.10 -16.14
N GLU A 425 -2.77 -1.32 -14.85
CA GLU A 425 -3.82 -1.69 -13.88
C GLU A 425 -4.93 -0.63 -13.82
N THR A 426 -4.53 0.64 -13.79
CA THR A 426 -5.46 1.79 -13.76
C THR A 426 -6.25 1.87 -15.06
N PHE A 427 -5.60 1.67 -16.22
CA PHE A 427 -6.28 1.62 -17.51
C PHE A 427 -7.23 0.42 -17.60
N THR A 428 -6.80 -0.74 -17.11
CA THR A 428 -7.61 -1.96 -17.07
C THR A 428 -8.89 -1.76 -16.27
N SER A 429 -8.73 -1.17 -15.08
CA SER A 429 -9.83 -0.98 -14.16
C SER A 429 -10.76 0.16 -14.58
N LEU A 430 -10.21 1.31 -15.00
CA LEU A 430 -10.92 2.58 -15.12
C LEU A 430 -10.97 3.16 -16.56
N GLY A 431 -10.34 2.51 -17.53
CA GLY A 431 -10.33 2.93 -18.94
C GLY A 431 -9.67 4.29 -19.19
N ILE A 432 -9.95 4.87 -20.35
CA ILE A 432 -9.37 6.16 -20.77
C ILE A 432 -9.69 7.28 -19.78
N LEU A 433 -10.93 7.39 -19.29
CA LEU A 433 -11.31 8.47 -18.37
C LEU A 433 -10.57 8.38 -17.04
N GLY A 434 -10.45 7.17 -16.49
CA GLY A 434 -9.69 6.95 -15.27
C GLY A 434 -8.20 7.22 -15.42
N SER A 435 -7.59 6.78 -16.53
CA SER A 435 -6.19 7.08 -16.82
C SER A 435 -5.93 8.59 -16.99
N LEU A 436 -6.84 9.32 -17.63
CA LEU A 436 -6.75 10.79 -17.73
C LEU A 436 -6.88 11.46 -16.36
N PHE A 437 -7.77 10.98 -15.50
CA PHE A 437 -7.92 11.48 -14.13
C PHE A 437 -6.68 11.19 -13.28
N PHE A 438 -6.13 9.98 -13.37
CA PHE A 438 -4.88 9.60 -12.71
C PHE A 438 -3.69 10.45 -13.17
N LEU A 439 -3.57 10.67 -14.47
CA LEU A 439 -2.55 11.54 -15.06
C LEU A 439 -2.73 13.00 -14.60
N TRP A 440 -3.97 13.49 -14.52
CA TRP A 440 -4.28 14.82 -14.00
C TRP A 440 -3.84 14.99 -12.53
N ILE A 441 -4.12 14.01 -11.66
CA ILE A 441 -3.65 14.01 -10.26
C ILE A 441 -2.12 14.03 -10.22
N THR A 442 -1.47 13.18 -11.02
CA THR A 442 -0.01 13.07 -11.08
C THR A 442 0.62 14.38 -11.51
N LEU A 443 0.12 15.00 -12.59
CA LEU A 443 0.56 16.31 -13.05
C LEU A 443 0.31 17.41 -12.00
N TYR A 444 -0.82 17.36 -11.29
CA TYR A 444 -1.13 18.33 -10.24
C TYR A 444 -0.14 18.23 -9.06
N LEU A 445 0.17 17.02 -8.60
CA LEU A 445 1.18 16.81 -7.54
C LEU A 445 2.57 17.26 -8.00
N SER A 446 2.96 16.93 -9.22
CA SER A 446 4.21 17.37 -9.84
C SER A 446 4.30 18.89 -9.93
N LEU A 447 3.21 19.56 -10.32
CA LEU A 447 3.13 21.03 -10.38
C LEU A 447 3.22 21.68 -9.00
N LEU A 448 2.62 21.09 -7.96
CA LEU A 448 2.80 21.54 -6.58
C LEU A 448 4.25 21.39 -6.12
N SER A 449 4.90 20.28 -6.45
CA SER A 449 6.32 20.06 -6.16
C SER A 449 7.19 21.09 -6.87
N TYR A 450 6.94 21.34 -8.16
CA TYR A 450 7.65 22.36 -8.95
C TYR A 450 7.50 23.76 -8.35
N ARG A 451 6.30 24.16 -7.93
CA ARG A 451 6.09 25.45 -7.22
C ARG A 451 6.91 25.55 -5.94
N MET A 452 7.11 24.43 -5.24
CA MET A 452 7.98 24.38 -4.05
C MET A 452 9.46 24.47 -4.43
N LEU A 453 9.89 23.90 -5.57
CA LEU A 453 11.24 24.02 -6.11
C LEU A 453 11.58 25.43 -6.62
N VAL A 454 10.60 26.23 -7.03
CA VAL A 454 10.82 27.63 -7.46
C VAL A 454 10.71 28.62 -6.29
N SER A 455 10.29 28.16 -5.12
CA SER A 455 10.12 29.02 -3.95
C SER A 455 11.46 29.61 -3.46
N LYS A 456 11.49 30.94 -3.23
CA LYS A 456 12.64 31.65 -2.64
C LYS A 456 13.01 31.17 -1.23
N SER A 457 12.07 30.57 -0.50
CA SER A 457 12.34 30.02 0.83
C SER A 457 13.14 28.72 0.75
N LYS A 458 14.40 28.74 1.22
CA LYS A 458 15.28 27.55 1.29
C LYS A 458 14.59 26.33 1.91
N LYS A 459 13.82 26.52 2.99
CA LYS A 459 13.11 25.41 3.66
C LYS A 459 11.99 24.81 2.80
N ILE A 460 11.28 25.62 2.02
CA ILE A 460 10.23 25.12 1.11
C ILE A 460 10.86 24.43 -0.09
N PHE A 461 11.95 25.00 -0.59
CA PHE A 461 12.78 24.40 -1.62
C PHE A 461 13.29 23.02 -1.22
N ASP A 462 13.91 22.89 -0.04
CA ASP A 462 14.43 21.61 0.48
C ASP A 462 13.35 20.54 0.64
N ILE A 463 12.11 20.93 0.97
CA ILE A 463 10.95 20.02 1.03
C ILE A 463 10.47 19.67 -0.38
N GLY A 464 10.46 20.62 -1.32
CA GLY A 464 10.13 20.38 -2.72
C GLY A 464 11.08 19.39 -3.40
N ILE A 465 12.37 19.43 -3.05
CA ILE A 465 13.36 18.45 -3.49
C ILE A 465 12.98 17.04 -3.03
N PHE A 466 12.63 16.89 -1.75
CA PHE A 466 12.23 15.61 -1.19
C PHE A 466 10.95 15.07 -1.82
N ILE A 467 9.91 15.91 -1.96
CA ILE A 467 8.65 15.51 -2.59
C ILE A 467 8.88 15.07 -4.03
N SER A 468 9.76 15.77 -4.77
CA SER A 468 10.13 15.37 -6.14
C SER A 468 10.80 13.99 -6.15
N GLY A 469 11.72 13.73 -5.21
CA GLY A 469 12.33 12.41 -5.03
C GLY A 469 11.30 11.32 -4.72
N VAL A 470 10.32 11.60 -3.85
CA VAL A 470 9.21 10.68 -3.54
C VAL A 470 8.33 10.40 -4.77
N LEU A 471 7.99 11.43 -5.55
CA LEU A 471 7.20 11.27 -6.77
C LEU A 471 7.95 10.43 -7.82
N VAL A 472 9.24 10.67 -8.01
CA VAL A 472 10.10 9.86 -8.90
C VAL A 472 10.18 8.42 -8.41
N PHE A 473 10.40 8.22 -7.10
CA PHE A 473 10.44 6.89 -6.49
C PHE A 473 9.16 6.09 -6.81
N VAL A 474 8.00 6.68 -6.51
CA VAL A 474 6.71 6.04 -6.75
C VAL A 474 6.49 5.80 -8.25
N ALA A 475 6.74 6.79 -9.10
CA ALA A 475 6.49 6.67 -10.53
C ALA A 475 7.31 5.54 -11.20
N VAL A 476 8.58 5.41 -10.79
CA VAL A 476 9.48 4.36 -11.31
C VAL A 476 9.12 3.00 -10.72
N HIS A 477 8.92 2.92 -9.40
CA HIS A 477 8.57 1.65 -8.76
C HIS A 477 7.29 1.08 -9.36
N GLU A 478 6.22 1.89 -9.39
CA GLU A 478 4.88 1.50 -9.86
C GLU A 478 4.80 1.19 -11.36
N PHE A 479 5.84 1.52 -12.13
CA PHE A 479 5.97 1.08 -13.52
C PHE A 479 6.40 -0.39 -13.64
N PHE A 480 7.28 -0.84 -12.75
CA PHE A 480 7.86 -2.18 -12.80
C PHE A 480 7.22 -3.16 -11.82
N ASP A 481 6.57 -2.65 -10.77
CA ASP A 481 5.91 -3.45 -9.75
C ASP A 481 4.82 -2.64 -9.04
N TYR A 482 3.66 -3.24 -8.80
CA TYR A 482 2.51 -2.54 -8.22
C TYR A 482 2.38 -2.85 -6.73
N ASN A 483 2.77 -1.90 -5.88
CA ASN A 483 2.63 -2.02 -4.42
C ASN A 483 1.86 -0.84 -3.80
N LEU A 484 1.52 0.20 -4.58
CA LEU A 484 0.78 1.36 -4.07
C LEU A 484 -0.68 1.04 -3.70
N GLY A 485 -1.19 -0.11 -4.14
CA GLY A 485 -2.46 -0.68 -3.65
C GLY A 485 -2.40 -1.22 -2.21
N GLU A 486 -1.20 -1.43 -1.68
CA GLU A 486 -0.98 -2.02 -0.36
C GLU A 486 -0.79 -0.94 0.71
N GLN A 487 -1.46 -1.10 1.85
CA GLN A 487 -1.50 -0.03 2.87
C GLN A 487 -0.12 0.30 3.45
N HIS A 488 0.76 -0.70 3.54
CA HIS A 488 2.09 -0.54 4.11
C HIS A 488 3.00 0.33 3.27
N PHE A 489 2.73 0.49 1.97
CA PHE A 489 3.44 1.43 1.11
C PHE A 489 2.63 2.70 0.86
N PHE A 490 1.34 2.59 0.60
CA PHE A 490 0.44 3.73 0.33
C PHE A 490 0.44 4.77 1.46
N VAL A 491 0.26 4.35 2.71
CA VAL A 491 0.12 5.27 3.85
C VAL A 491 1.41 6.05 4.12
N PRO A 492 2.60 5.43 4.18
CA PRO A 492 3.86 6.16 4.27
C PRO A 492 4.09 7.16 3.13
N VAL A 493 3.74 6.80 1.88
CA VAL A 493 3.82 7.72 0.74
C VAL A 493 2.90 8.92 0.94
N VAL A 494 1.64 8.69 1.34
CA VAL A 494 0.68 9.76 1.65
C VAL A 494 1.20 10.67 2.78
N LEU A 495 1.77 10.11 3.84
CA LEU A 495 2.37 10.87 4.94
C LEU A 495 3.54 11.74 4.44
N ALA A 496 4.42 11.21 3.59
CA ALA A 496 5.50 11.99 2.98
C ALA A 496 4.97 13.11 2.07
N LEU A 497 3.99 12.80 1.20
CA LEU A 497 3.35 13.77 0.32
C LEU A 497 2.60 14.87 1.08
N SER A 498 2.09 14.59 2.29
CA SER A 498 1.42 15.59 3.13
C SER A 498 2.33 16.77 3.57
N LEU A 499 3.65 16.65 3.35
CA LEU A 499 4.59 17.76 3.48
C LEU A 499 4.37 18.86 2.43
N ILE A 500 3.63 18.60 1.35
CA ILE A 500 3.14 19.61 0.41
C ILE A 500 2.39 20.70 1.20
N ARG A 501 2.67 21.96 0.86
CA ARG A 501 1.96 23.10 1.45
C ARG A 501 0.83 23.53 0.53
N THR A 502 -0.41 23.23 0.93
CA THR A 502 -1.62 23.76 0.29
C THR A 502 -1.93 25.20 0.72
N ARG A 503 -0.90 26.05 0.95
CA ARG A 503 -1.09 27.50 1.12
C ARG A 503 -1.40 28.13 -0.25
N SER A 504 -2.63 27.98 -0.71
CA SER A 504 -3.27 29.01 -1.52
C SER A 504 -3.69 30.12 -0.56
N SER A 505 -2.85 31.14 -0.39
CA SER A 505 -3.22 32.37 0.30
C SER A 505 -4.13 33.24 -0.57
N SER A 506 -5.21 32.69 -1.13
CA SER A 506 -6.33 33.55 -1.47
C SER A 506 -7.01 33.88 -0.14
N THR A 507 -6.91 35.13 0.29
CA THR A 507 -7.84 35.78 1.22
C THR A 507 -9.24 35.68 0.63
N MET A 508 -9.83 34.48 0.69
CA MET A 508 -11.13 34.27 0.12
C MET A 508 -12.08 34.99 1.08
N GLY A 509 -12.67 36.07 0.57
CA GLY A 509 -13.63 36.93 1.24
C GLY A 509 -14.84 36.15 1.71
N THR A 510 -15.71 36.82 2.45
CA THR A 510 -17.03 36.35 2.84
C THR A 510 -17.71 35.60 1.68
N PHE A 511 -18.34 34.47 1.99
CA PHE A 511 -18.91 33.53 1.02
C PHE A 511 -19.95 34.21 0.12
N ARG A 512 -19.53 34.65 -1.07
CA ARG A 512 -20.40 34.72 -2.25
C ARG A 512 -20.20 33.43 -3.05
N GLN A 513 -21.29 32.81 -3.51
CA GLN A 513 -21.27 31.64 -4.37
C GLN A 513 -20.49 31.96 -5.67
N ASN A 514 -19.19 31.67 -5.71
CA ASN A 514 -18.37 31.86 -6.90
C ASN A 514 -18.46 30.67 -7.86
N SER A 515 -18.28 30.91 -9.16
CA SER A 515 -18.27 29.91 -10.25
C SER A 515 -17.41 28.67 -9.96
N SER A 516 -16.30 28.83 -9.21
CA SER A 516 -15.44 27.71 -8.80
C SER A 516 -16.13 26.67 -7.90
N PHE A 517 -17.21 27.04 -7.20
CA PHE A 517 -18.00 26.09 -6.41
C PHE A 517 -18.91 25.27 -7.32
N LYS A 518 -19.57 25.92 -8.29
CA LYS A 518 -20.37 25.23 -9.32
C LYS A 518 -19.51 24.25 -10.10
N ALA A 519 -18.27 24.63 -10.46
CA ALA A 519 -17.32 23.74 -11.13
C ALA A 519 -16.92 22.53 -10.27
N VAL A 520 -16.56 22.73 -8.99
CA VAL A 520 -16.21 21.62 -8.09
C VAL A 520 -17.41 20.69 -7.86
N TYR A 521 -18.61 21.24 -7.72
CA TYR A 521 -19.85 20.47 -7.56
C TYR A 521 -20.19 19.68 -8.83
N ALA A 522 -20.09 20.30 -10.02
CA ALA A 522 -20.30 19.63 -11.30
C ALA A 522 -19.27 18.51 -11.52
N VAL A 523 -17.98 18.76 -11.26
CA VAL A 523 -16.93 17.73 -11.34
C VAL A 523 -17.22 16.58 -10.38
N SER A 524 -17.70 16.89 -9.16
CA SER A 524 -18.05 15.86 -8.19
C SER A 524 -19.26 15.03 -8.63
N LEU A 525 -20.27 15.65 -9.24
CA LEU A 525 -21.41 14.95 -9.83
C LEU A 525 -21.00 14.08 -11.02
N VAL A 526 -20.09 14.56 -11.88
CA VAL A 526 -19.54 13.77 -12.99
C VAL A 526 -18.75 12.57 -12.46
N LEU A 527 -17.91 12.76 -11.44
CA LEU A 527 -17.20 11.66 -10.79
C LEU A 527 -18.15 10.65 -10.14
N LEU A 528 -19.24 11.13 -9.54
CA LEU A 528 -20.26 10.27 -8.94
C LEU A 528 -21.05 9.49 -10.00
N GLY A 529 -21.40 10.13 -11.11
CA GLY A 529 -22.02 9.48 -12.27
C GLY A 529 -21.10 8.44 -12.90
N TYR A 530 -19.81 8.78 -13.07
CA TYR A 530 -18.77 7.87 -13.54
C TYR A 530 -18.64 6.63 -12.64
N LEU A 531 -18.52 6.82 -11.32
CA LEU A 531 -18.40 5.71 -10.36
C LEU A 531 -19.66 4.84 -10.34
N SER A 532 -20.84 5.47 -10.38
CA SER A 532 -22.12 4.75 -10.41
C SER A 532 -22.27 3.93 -11.69
N PHE A 533 -21.88 4.49 -12.84
CA PHE A 533 -21.86 3.76 -14.12
C PHE A 533 -20.89 2.59 -14.06
N GLN A 534 -19.66 2.81 -13.59
CA GLN A 534 -18.64 1.77 -13.54
C GLN A 534 -19.07 0.59 -12.67
N LEU A 535 -19.72 0.85 -11.53
CA LEU A 535 -20.27 -0.19 -10.66
C LEU A 535 -21.42 -0.97 -11.32
N VAL A 536 -22.32 -0.27 -12.02
CA VAL A 536 -23.41 -0.92 -12.78
C VAL A 536 -22.85 -1.74 -13.95
N TRP A 537 -21.82 -1.23 -14.62
CA TRP A 537 -21.14 -1.91 -15.71
C TRP A 537 -20.44 -3.18 -15.23
N GLU A 538 -19.64 -3.11 -14.17
CA GLU A 538 -18.99 -4.27 -13.57
C GLU A 538 -20.02 -5.34 -13.20
N GLN A 539 -21.13 -4.94 -12.57
CA GLN A 539 -22.20 -5.87 -12.20
C GLN A 539 -22.88 -6.49 -13.43
N ARG A 540 -23.12 -5.70 -14.48
CA ARG A 540 -23.68 -6.20 -15.75
C ARG A 540 -22.74 -7.17 -16.42
N LEU A 541 -21.44 -6.87 -16.43
CA LEU A 541 -20.40 -7.69 -17.02
C LEU A 541 -20.25 -9.00 -16.25
N ARG A 542 -20.23 -8.96 -14.91
CA ARG A 542 -20.32 -10.17 -14.05
C ARG A 542 -21.60 -10.98 -14.32
N ASN A 543 -22.74 -10.32 -14.45
CA ASN A 543 -24.00 -11.02 -14.73
C ASN A 543 -24.02 -11.62 -16.13
N LEU A 544 -23.45 -10.94 -17.13
CA LEU A 544 -23.27 -11.47 -18.49
C LEU A 544 -22.30 -12.64 -18.49
N ILE A 545 -21.21 -12.54 -17.75
CA ILE A 545 -20.26 -13.61 -17.51
C ILE A 545 -21.00 -14.81 -16.90
N ILE A 546 -21.67 -14.65 -15.76
CA ILE A 546 -22.45 -15.72 -15.09
C ILE A 546 -23.55 -16.29 -16.02
N ALA A 547 -24.24 -15.45 -16.79
CA ALA A 547 -25.27 -15.90 -17.74
C ALA A 547 -24.70 -16.62 -18.96
N SER A 548 -23.51 -16.23 -19.44
CA SER A 548 -22.76 -16.95 -20.48
C SER A 548 -22.08 -18.23 -19.97
N ILE A 549 -21.86 -18.28 -18.65
CA ILE A 549 -21.21 -19.36 -17.89
C ILE A 549 -22.21 -20.36 -17.33
N GLN A 550 -23.52 -20.09 -17.39
CA GLN A 550 -24.56 -21.03 -16.97
C GLN A 550 -24.48 -22.38 -17.70
N ASP A 551 -23.71 -22.46 -18.80
CA ASP A 551 -23.36 -23.73 -19.42
C ASP A 551 -21.92 -24.24 -19.17
N GLU A 552 -20.92 -23.44 -18.72
CA GLU A 552 -19.51 -23.95 -18.75
C GLU A 552 -18.50 -23.55 -17.64
N ILE A 553 -18.66 -22.52 -16.78
CA ILE A 553 -17.48 -22.00 -16.00
C ILE A 553 -17.77 -21.60 -14.53
N GLU A 554 -18.62 -22.33 -13.82
CA GLU A 554 -18.48 -22.44 -12.35
C GLU A 554 -18.06 -23.85 -11.90
N PHE A 555 -17.96 -24.80 -12.83
CA PHE A 555 -17.53 -26.17 -12.54
C PHE A 555 -15.99 -26.31 -12.44
N ASP A 556 -15.18 -25.53 -13.16
CA ASP A 556 -13.74 -25.89 -13.32
C ASP A 556 -12.76 -25.40 -12.23
N ASN A 557 -13.12 -24.41 -11.41
CA ASN A 557 -12.26 -24.04 -10.27
C ASN A 557 -12.40 -25.01 -9.08
N PHE A 558 -13.38 -25.93 -9.11
CA PHE A 558 -13.58 -26.94 -8.05
C PHE A 558 -13.82 -28.38 -8.54
N LEU A 559 -13.87 -28.69 -9.84
CA LEU A 559 -13.96 -30.09 -10.32
C LEU A 559 -12.64 -30.67 -10.82
N ILE A 560 -11.74 -30.92 -9.87
CA ILE A 560 -10.76 -32.01 -9.97
C ILE A 560 -11.44 -33.37 -9.70
N TYR A 561 -12.62 -33.63 -10.29
CA TYR A 561 -13.28 -34.94 -10.23
C TYR A 561 -13.96 -35.41 -11.53
N LYS A 562 -13.74 -34.74 -12.66
CA LYS A 562 -13.94 -35.39 -13.97
C LYS A 562 -12.60 -35.63 -14.62
N GLU A 563 -12.11 -36.86 -14.46
CA GLU A 563 -11.27 -37.49 -15.48
C GLU A 563 -11.82 -37.11 -16.85
N LYS A 564 -10.96 -36.56 -17.71
CA LYS A 564 -11.24 -36.43 -19.14
C LYS A 564 -11.85 -37.76 -19.59
N LYS A 565 -13.13 -37.74 -20.00
CA LYS A 565 -13.69 -38.84 -20.79
C LYS A 565 -12.88 -38.87 -22.07
N PHE A 566 -11.87 -39.74 -22.10
CA PHE A 566 -11.23 -40.12 -23.34
C PHE A 566 -12.32 -40.66 -24.29
N PRO A 567 -12.24 -40.35 -25.59
CA PRO A 567 -13.06 -41.03 -26.61
C PRO A 567 -12.97 -42.55 -26.39
N GLU A 568 -14.08 -43.28 -26.55
CA GLU A 568 -14.13 -44.73 -26.29
C GLU A 568 -13.10 -45.53 -27.11
N THR A 569 -12.63 -44.96 -28.23
CA THR A 569 -11.53 -45.48 -29.05
C THR A 569 -10.14 -45.40 -28.41
N VAL A 570 -9.92 -44.51 -27.43
CA VAL A 570 -8.65 -44.41 -26.67
C VAL A 570 -8.72 -45.25 -25.38
N LYS A 571 -9.92 -45.52 -24.85
CA LYS A 571 -10.13 -46.49 -23.75
C LYS A 571 -9.79 -47.92 -24.18
N SER A 572 -10.13 -48.35 -25.39
CA SER A 572 -9.75 -49.68 -25.87
C SER A 572 -8.23 -49.83 -26.02
N PHE A 573 -7.53 -48.79 -26.47
CA PHE A 573 -6.07 -48.80 -26.62
C PHE A 573 -5.32 -48.78 -25.27
N LEU A 574 -5.82 -48.02 -24.29
CA LEU A 574 -5.26 -47.98 -22.93
C LEU A 574 -5.57 -49.24 -22.11
N ILE A 575 -6.71 -49.91 -22.34
CA ILE A 575 -7.03 -51.19 -21.69
C ILE A 575 -6.19 -52.33 -22.26
N LEU A 576 -5.88 -52.32 -23.56
CA LEU A 576 -4.96 -53.29 -24.19
C LEU A 576 -3.50 -53.07 -23.75
N SER A 577 -3.05 -51.82 -23.60
CA SER A 577 -1.72 -51.48 -23.06
C SER A 577 -1.56 -51.87 -21.57
N LYS A 578 -2.61 -51.75 -20.74
CA LYS A 578 -2.56 -52.19 -19.34
C LYS A 578 -2.54 -53.72 -19.18
N LYS A 579 -3.16 -54.47 -20.10
CA LYS A 579 -3.13 -55.95 -20.08
C LYS A 579 -1.78 -56.55 -20.54
N SER A 580 -0.98 -55.84 -21.35
CA SER A 580 0.36 -56.33 -21.75
C SER A 580 1.43 -56.09 -20.68
N LEU A 581 1.23 -55.12 -19.78
CA LEU A 581 2.16 -54.78 -18.70
C LEU A 581 1.91 -55.53 -17.38
N THR A 582 0.81 -56.28 -17.26
CA THR A 582 0.51 -57.12 -16.07
C THR A 582 0.84 -58.61 -16.22
N ILE A 583 1.47 -59.03 -17.34
CA ILE A 583 1.87 -60.44 -17.57
C ILE A 583 3.39 -60.68 -17.32
N LYS A 584 4.17 -59.68 -16.89
CA LYS A 584 5.62 -59.84 -16.62
C LYS A 584 6.05 -59.51 -15.18
N SER A 585 5.29 -59.91 -14.18
CA SER A 585 5.79 -59.99 -12.79
C SER A 585 5.25 -61.22 -12.07
N GLY A 586 5.69 -62.40 -12.48
CA GLY A 586 5.42 -63.66 -11.80
C GLY A 586 6.56 -64.64 -12.03
N SER A 587 7.19 -65.07 -10.94
CA SER A 587 8.11 -66.21 -10.78
C SER A 587 9.51 -66.13 -11.41
N VAL A 588 10.53 -65.99 -10.55
CA VAL A 588 11.72 -66.86 -10.61
C VAL A 588 11.92 -67.43 -9.20
N PRO A 589 12.05 -68.76 -9.05
CA PRO A 589 12.07 -69.44 -7.76
C PRO A 589 13.46 -69.45 -7.13
N LYS A 590 13.49 -69.49 -5.80
CA LYS A 590 14.63 -70.00 -5.02
C LYS A 590 14.93 -71.44 -5.44
N LYS A 591 16.21 -71.79 -5.62
CA LYS A 591 16.79 -73.02 -5.06
C LYS A 591 18.33 -73.08 -5.15
N ILE A 592 18.88 -73.41 -3.96
CA ILE A 592 20.16 -74.00 -3.54
C ILE A 592 21.40 -73.10 -3.67
#